data_AF-A0A1B7X802-F1
#
_entry.id   AF-A0A1B7X802-F1
#
_cell.length_a   1.000
_cell.length_b   1.000
_cell.length_c   1.000
_cell.angle_alpha   90.00
_cell.angle_beta   90.00
_cell.angle_gamma   90.00
#
_symmetry.space_group_name_H-M   'P 1'
#
loop_
_entity.id
_entity.type
_entity.pdbx_description
1 polymer ?
#
loop_
_entity_poly.entity_id
_entity_poly.type
_entity_poly.pdbx_seq_one_letter_code
_entity_poly.pdbx_strand_id
1 'polypeptide(L)' 'MTRYILDTNVVMRFCNPSDIQHHLATEAISRLLAQGDECLESKHIFPNWLNLVTTNKVMGKRTHDVRIVAVKIQF' A
#
# COMPACT_ATOMS: atom_id res chain seq x y z
N MET A 1 10.01 2.66 -20.06
CA MET A 1 10.27 2.12 -18.72
C MET A 1 9.88 3.18 -17.72
N THR A 2 8.73 2.99 -17.10
CA THR A 2 8.12 3.88 -16.11
C THR A 2 8.26 3.23 -14.74
N ARG A 3 8.45 4.05 -13.71
CA ARG A 3 8.58 3.59 -12.33
C ARG A 3 7.32 3.97 -11.56
N TYR A 4 6.64 2.98 -11.00
CA TYR A 4 5.44 3.18 -10.19
C TYR A 4 5.77 2.93 -8.73
N ILE A 5 5.35 3.83 -7.85
CA ILE A 5 5.31 3.55 -6.41
C ILE A 5 3.92 2.98 -6.12
N LEU A 6 3.89 1.73 -5.71
CA LEU A 6 2.65 1.08 -5.30
C LEU A 6 2.18 1.68 -3.98
N ASP A 7 0.94 2.17 -4.00
CA ASP A 7 0.23 2.55 -2.80
C ASP A 7 0.09 1.32 -1.87
N THR A 8 0.27 1.51 -0.57
CA THR A 8 0.15 0.43 0.43
C THR A 8 -1.18 -0.31 0.38
N ASN A 9 -2.30 0.33 0.00
CA ASN A 9 -3.57 -0.37 -0.15
C ASN A 9 -3.53 -1.36 -1.32
N VAL A 10 -2.80 -1.03 -2.39
CA VAL A 10 -2.58 -1.94 -3.53
C VAL A 10 -1.70 -3.11 -3.09
N VAL A 11 -0.63 -2.85 -2.34
CA VAL A 11 0.26 -3.89 -1.80
C VAL A 11 -0.48 -4.80 -0.81
N MET A 12 -1.29 -4.25 0.10
CA MET A 12 -2.07 -5.05 1.05
C MET A 12 -3.07 -5.97 0.34
N ARG A 13 -3.78 -5.47 -0.68
CA ARG A 13 -4.71 -6.29 -1.48
C ARG A 13 -3.97 -7.38 -2.24
N PHE A 14 -2.81 -7.05 -2.79
CA PHE A 14 -1.93 -8.02 -3.45
C PHE A 14 -1.43 -9.10 -2.48
N CYS A 15 -1.06 -8.75 -1.24
CA CYS A 15 -0.55 -9.71 -0.26
C CYS A 15 -1.62 -10.49 0.52
N ASN A 16 -2.90 -10.13 0.42
CA ASN A 16 -3.99 -10.78 1.16
C ASN A 16 -4.96 -11.52 0.20
N PRO A 17 -4.82 -12.85 0.01
CA PRO A 17 -5.69 -13.63 -0.86
C PRO A 17 -7.17 -13.62 -0.47
N SER A 18 -7.51 -13.26 0.78
CA SER A 18 -8.89 -13.16 1.25
C SER A 18 -9.54 -11.80 0.96
N ASP A 19 -8.76 -10.81 0.47
CA ASP A 19 -9.30 -9.51 0.06
C ASP A 19 -10.08 -9.65 -1.25
N ILE A 20 -11.28 -9.07 -1.32
CA ILE A 20 -12.14 -9.12 -2.52
C ILE A 20 -11.46 -8.51 -3.76
N GLN A 21 -10.51 -7.59 -3.57
CA GLN A 21 -9.76 -6.93 -4.63
C GLN A 21 -8.40 -7.59 -4.91
N HIS A 22 -8.08 -8.71 -4.26
CA HIS A 22 -6.81 -9.41 -4.45
C HIS A 22 -6.54 -9.71 -5.93
N HIS A 23 -7.51 -10.32 -6.62
CA HIS A 23 -7.35 -10.67 -8.03
C HIS A 23 -7.10 -9.45 -8.92
N LEU A 24 -7.82 -8.35 -8.68
CA LEU A 24 -7.65 -7.10 -9.42
C LEU A 24 -6.25 -6.48 -9.18
N ALA A 25 -5.77 -6.48 -7.93
CA ALA A 25 -4.44 -5.98 -7.60
C ALA A 25 -3.34 -6.80 -8.27
N THR A 26 -3.46 -8.14 -8.24
CA THR A 26 -2.53 -9.07 -8.88
C THR A 26 -2.49 -8.88 -10.40
N GLU A 27 -3.63 -8.78 -11.06
CA GLU A 27 -3.72 -8.51 -12.50
C GLU A 27 -3.08 -7.17 -12.87
N ALA A 28 -3.39 -6.10 -12.13
CA ALA A 28 -2.86 -4.77 -12.40
C ALA A 28 -1.32 -4.73 -12.28
N ILE A 29 -0.77 -5.30 -11.21
CA ILE A 29 0.69 -5.38 -11.01
C ILE A 29 1.32 -6.24 -12.10
N SER A 30 0.71 -7.39 -12.44
CA SER A 30 1.23 -8.28 -13.48
C SER A 30 1.31 -7.61 -14.84
N ARG A 31 0.33 -6.77 -15.19
CA ARG A 31 0.33 -5.99 -16.45
C ARG A 31 1.45 -4.96 -16.49
N LEU A 32 1.67 -4.22 -15.39
CA LEU A 32 2.76 -3.25 -15.30
C LEU A 32 4.12 -3.94 -15.45
N LEU A 33 4.32 -5.06 -14.75
CA LEU A 33 5.56 -5.85 -14.85
C LEU A 33 5.77 -6.42 -16.26
N ALA A 34 4.70 -6.91 -16.91
CA ALA A 34 4.77 -7.45 -18.27
C ALA A 34 5.11 -6.38 -19.32
N GLN A 35 4.80 -5.11 -19.06
CA GLN A 35 5.19 -3.98 -19.92
C GLN A 35 6.66 -3.57 -19.74
N GLY A 36 7.39 -4.23 -18.82
CA GLY A 36 8.78 -3.89 -18.48
C GLY A 36 8.88 -2.66 -17.56
N ASP A 37 7.78 -2.28 -16.90
CA ASP A 37 7.78 -1.22 -15.90
C ASP A 37 8.19 -1.76 -14.52
N GLU A 38 8.70 -0.87 -13.67
CA GLU A 38 9.17 -1.23 -12.34
C GLU A 38 8.16 -0.77 -11.28
N CYS A 39 7.77 -1.69 -10.41
CA CYS A 39 6.85 -1.43 -9.29
C CYS A 39 7.63 -1.44 -7.97
N LEU A 40 7.71 -0.29 -7.31
CA LEU A 40 8.34 -0.12 -6.01
C LEU A 40 7.31 -0.14 -4.89
N GLU A 41 7.59 -0.86 -3.81
CA GLU A 41 6.83 -0.74 -2.57
C GLU A 41 7.40 0.39 -1.70
N SER A 42 6.51 1.18 -1.08
CA SER A 42 6.95 2.10 -0.03
C SER A 42 7.18 1.36 1.28
N LYS A 43 8.40 0.82 1.43
CA LYS A 43 8.82 -0.06 2.54
C LYS A 43 8.65 0.53 3.93
N HIS A 44 8.61 1.86 4.09
CA HIS A 44 8.45 2.47 5.42
C HIS A 44 7.07 3.09 5.69
N ILE A 45 6.19 3.26 4.69
CA ILE A 45 4.86 3.84 4.95
C ILE A 45 4.00 2.82 5.71
N PHE A 46 3.98 1.56 5.27
CA PHE A 46 3.13 0.53 5.88
C PHE A 46 3.48 0.25 7.34
N PRO A 47 4.75 -0.04 7.72
CA PRO A 47 5.09 -0.31 9.11
C PRO A 47 4.80 0.88 10.02
N ASN A 48 5.10 2.11 9.57
CA ASN A 48 4.84 3.33 10.33
C ASN A 48 3.34 3.58 10.49
N TRP A 49 2.57 3.46 9.40
CA TRP A 49 1.12 3.57 9.44
C TRP A 49 0.50 2.51 10.36
N LEU A 50 0.91 1.25 10.22
CA LEU A 50 0.42 0.13 11.02
C LEU A 50 0.71 0.37 12.50
N ASN A 51 1.92 0.82 12.83
CA ASN A 51 2.29 1.18 14.20
C ASN A 51 1.42 2.34 14.74
N LEU A 52 1.20 3.39 13.94
CA LEU A 52 0.38 4.53 14.35
C LEU A 52 -1.09 4.15 14.58
N VAL A 53 -1.70 3.38 13.68
CA VAL A 53 -3.11 2.98 13.82
C VAL A 53 -3.31 1.98 14.96
N THR A 54 -2.36 1.07 15.19
CA THR A 54 -2.42 0.11 16.30
C THR A 54 -2.17 0.80 17.65
N THR A 55 -1.12 1.59 17.77
CA THR A 55 -0.76 2.30 19.01
C THR A 55 -1.86 3.29 19.42
N ASN A 56 -2.44 4.03 18.48
CA ASN A 56 -3.47 5.02 18.75
C ASN A 56 -4.90 4.46 18.66
N LYS A 57 -5.07 3.14 18.47
CA LYS A 57 -6.36 2.47 18.30
C LYS A 57 -7.28 3.18 17.30
N VAL A 58 -6.70 3.63 16.19
CA VAL A 58 -7.43 4.40 15.17
C VAL A 58 -8.22 3.45 14.30
N MET A 59 -9.54 3.64 14.28
CA MET A 59 -10.47 2.77 13.56
C MET A 59 -11.37 3.58 12.61
N GLY A 60 -11.89 2.89 11.59
CA GLY A 60 -12.84 3.45 10.63
C GLY A 60 -12.21 4.47 9.70
N LYS A 61 -12.96 5.54 9.37
CA LYS A 61 -12.54 6.50 8.35
C LYS A 61 -11.18 7.17 8.63
N ARG A 62 -10.85 7.36 9.92
CA ARG A 62 -9.60 8.00 10.37
C ARG A 62 -8.34 7.17 10.10
N THR A 63 -8.49 5.85 9.91
CA THR A 63 -7.36 4.96 9.61
C THR A 63 -6.68 5.36 8.29
N HIS A 64 -7.44 5.92 7.33
CA HIS A 64 -6.87 6.45 6.09
C HIS A 64 -6.05 7.74 6.31
N ASP A 65 -6.51 8.66 7.16
CA ASP A 65 -5.83 9.93 7.43
C ASP A 65 -4.46 9.73 8.09
N VAL A 66 -4.33 8.71 8.95
CA VAL A 66 -3.05 8.33 9.58
C VAL A 66 -1.99 7.98 8.53
N ARG A 67 -2.41 7.60 7.33
CA ARG A 67 -1.47 7.26 6.26
C ARG A 67 -0.78 8.47 5.67
N ILE A 68 -1.45 9.62 5.63
CA ILE A 68 -0.85 10.91 5.28
C ILE A 68 0.18 11.30 6.34
N VAL A 69 -0.12 11.04 7.62
CA VAL A 69 0.81 11.26 8.74
C VAL A 69 2.04 10.35 8.62
N ALA A 70 1.85 9.07 8.30
CA ALA A 70 2.93 8.11 8.11
C ALA A 70 3.86 8.50 6.95
N VAL A 71 3.30 9.00 5.84
CA VAL A 71 4.08 9.56 4.72
C VAL A 71 4.90 10.75 5.20
N LYS A 72 4.30 11.70 5.93
CA LYS A 72 4.98 12.91 6.41
C LYS A 72 6.10 12.61 7.41
N ILE A 73 6.02 11.53 8.17
CA ILE A 73 7.08 11.12 9.12
C ILE A 73 8.32 10.56 8.39
N GLN A 74 8.16 10.17 7.12
CA GLN A 74 9.18 9.48 6.34
C GLN A 74 9.99 10.41 5.40
N PHE A 75 9.58 11.68 5.29
CA PHE A 75 10.25 12.75 4.56
C PHE A 75 10.65 13.87 5.53
#